data_AF-A0A3Q4H1N8-F1
#
_entry.id   AF-A0A3Q4H1N8-F1
#
_cell.length_a   1.000
_cell.length_b   1.000
_cell.length_c   1.000
_cell.angle_alpha   90.00
_cell.angle_beta   90.00
_cell.angle_gamma   90.00
#
_symmetry.space_group_name_H-M   'P 1'
#
loop_
_entity.id
_entity.type
_entity.pdbx_description
1 polymer ?
#
loop_
_entity_poly.entity_id
_entity_poly.type
_entity_poly.pdbx_seq_one_letter_code
_entity_poly.pdbx_strand_id
1 'polypeptide(L)'
;MANNPADHPPGNSVAEGNHEGDFGVAMVDLRTLMELRSTEAVNKIRDTYGDVQGICRRLKTSPIEGLSGNPVDLEKRHTAYGQNFIPPKKPKTFLQLVWEALQDVTLIILEIAAIISLGLSFYHPPGGDSEACGASSGGVEDEGEAQAGWIEGAAILFSVIIVVLVTAFNDWSKEKQFRGLQSRIEQEQKFTVIRKGQVIQIPVAEIVVGDIAQIKYGDLLPADGILIQGNDLKIDESSLTGESDQVRKSMEKDPMLLSGTHVMEGSGRMVVSAVGLNSQTGIIFTLLGASENDEEKKVKKSKT
;
A
#
# COMPACT_ATOMS: atom_id res chain seq x y z
N MET A 1 -41.93 12.65 -65.56
CA MET A 1 -42.40 12.66 -64.15
C MET A 1 -42.11 11.26 -63.61
N ALA A 2 -40.89 10.88 -63.22
CA ALA A 2 -40.12 11.31 -62.05
C ALA A 2 -40.86 11.07 -60.72
N ASN A 3 -40.58 9.96 -60.03
CA ASN A 3 -39.75 10.00 -58.82
C ASN A 3 -39.35 8.60 -58.33
N ASN A 4 -38.08 8.51 -58.00
CA ASN A 4 -37.33 7.39 -57.45
C ASN A 4 -37.36 7.50 -55.90
N PRO A 5 -37.55 6.43 -55.11
CA PRO A 5 -37.18 6.46 -53.70
C PRO A 5 -35.76 5.91 -53.55
N ALA A 6 -34.85 6.80 -53.16
CA ALA A 6 -33.47 6.50 -52.82
C ALA A 6 -33.34 5.97 -51.38
N ASP A 7 -32.43 5.02 -51.23
CA ASP A 7 -31.60 4.64 -50.08
C ASP A 7 -31.96 5.19 -48.68
N HIS A 8 -32.36 4.26 -47.80
CA HIS A 8 -32.06 4.35 -46.37
C HIS A 8 -30.78 3.56 -46.07
N PRO A 9 -29.73 4.16 -45.50
CA PRO A 9 -28.61 3.39 -44.97
C PRO A 9 -28.99 2.73 -43.64
N PRO A 10 -28.57 1.48 -43.38
CA PRO A 10 -28.85 0.80 -42.13
C PRO A 10 -28.04 1.44 -40.98
N GLY A 11 -28.67 1.47 -39.80
CA GLY A 11 -28.14 2.07 -38.59
C GLY A 11 -26.77 1.54 -38.20
N ASN A 12 -25.94 2.46 -37.73
CA ASN A 12 -24.61 2.20 -37.22
C ASN A 12 -24.69 1.24 -36.02
N SER A 13 -24.25 0.00 -36.22
CA SER A 13 -24.08 -1.02 -35.19
C SER A 13 -23.00 -0.54 -34.21
N VAL A 14 -23.41 -0.04 -33.05
CA VAL A 14 -22.50 0.25 -31.95
C VAL A 14 -21.98 -1.09 -31.45
N ALA A 15 -20.66 -1.28 -31.53
CA ALA A 15 -19.98 -2.51 -31.13
C ALA A 15 -20.32 -2.85 -29.68
N GLU A 16 -20.98 -4.00 -29.48
CA GLU A 16 -21.14 -4.64 -28.18
C GLU A 16 -19.74 -5.05 -27.68
N GLY A 17 -19.15 -4.20 -26.83
CA GLY A 17 -18.02 -4.60 -26.01
C GLY A 17 -18.48 -5.68 -25.03
N ASN A 18 -17.66 -6.73 -24.85
CA ASN A 18 -17.88 -7.85 -23.94
C ASN A 18 -18.23 -7.36 -22.52
N HIS A 19 -19.52 -7.19 -22.23
CA HIS A 19 -20.02 -6.79 -20.92
C HIS A 19 -20.30 -8.06 -20.09
N GLU A 20 -19.25 -8.78 -19.72
CA GLU A 20 -19.38 -9.90 -18.78
C GLU A 20 -19.52 -9.34 -17.35
N GLY A 21 -20.77 -9.21 -16.88
CA GLY A 21 -21.04 -8.91 -15.48
C GLY A 21 -22.42 -8.31 -15.20
N ASP A 22 -22.75 -8.20 -13.91
CA ASP A 22 -23.97 -7.55 -13.42
C ASP A 22 -24.02 -6.03 -13.70
N PHE A 23 -22.93 -5.44 -14.21
CA PHE A 23 -22.78 -4.00 -14.48
C PHE A 23 -22.38 -3.75 -15.94
N GLY A 24 -22.73 -2.58 -16.47
CA GLY A 24 -22.50 -2.22 -17.88
C GLY A 24 -21.10 -1.69 -18.23
N VAL A 25 -20.13 -1.84 -17.31
CA VAL A 25 -18.75 -1.38 -17.47
C VAL A 25 -17.80 -2.29 -16.68
N ALA A 26 -16.70 -2.72 -17.30
CA ALA A 26 -15.73 -3.59 -16.65
C ALA A 26 -14.74 -2.80 -15.78
N MET A 27 -14.14 -3.46 -14.78
CA MET A 27 -13.11 -2.86 -13.94
C MET A 27 -11.90 -2.37 -14.76
N VAL A 28 -11.50 -3.13 -15.77
CA VAL A 28 -10.35 -2.78 -16.64
C VAL A 28 -10.63 -1.47 -17.39
N ASP A 29 -11.85 -1.29 -17.92
CA ASP A 29 -12.22 -0.07 -18.64
C ASP A 29 -12.17 1.17 -17.74
N LEU A 30 -12.65 1.05 -16.49
CA LEU A 30 -12.59 2.13 -15.51
C LEU A 30 -11.14 2.44 -15.10
N ARG A 31 -10.32 1.41 -14.91
CA ARG A 31 -8.90 1.57 -14.59
C ARG A 31 -8.16 2.29 -15.71
N THR A 32 -8.32 1.86 -16.97
CA THR A 32 -7.69 2.51 -18.13
C THR A 32 -8.22 3.93 -18.32
N LEU A 33 -9.50 4.18 -18.01
CA LEU A 33 -10.02 5.54 -18.02
C LEU A 33 -9.30 6.45 -17.01
N MET A 34 -8.94 5.92 -15.83
CA MET A 34 -8.22 6.68 -14.80
C MET A 34 -6.77 7.02 -15.13
N GLU A 35 -6.19 6.37 -16.15
CA GLU A 35 -4.85 6.68 -16.66
C GLU A 35 -4.86 7.95 -17.53
N LEU A 36 -6.02 8.31 -18.10
CA LEU A 36 -6.17 9.49 -18.95
C LEU A 36 -6.24 10.77 -18.11
N ARG A 37 -5.88 11.89 -18.76
CA ARG A 37 -5.89 13.23 -18.16
C ARG A 37 -6.53 14.24 -19.08
N SER A 38 -7.04 15.32 -18.49
CA SER A 38 -7.43 16.52 -19.21
C SER A 38 -8.39 16.22 -20.38
N THR A 39 -8.13 16.78 -21.57
CA THR A 39 -8.97 16.65 -22.76
C THR A 39 -9.09 15.22 -23.29
N GLU A 40 -8.06 14.39 -23.11
CA GLU A 40 -8.09 12.98 -23.54
C GLU A 40 -9.13 12.21 -22.73
N ALA A 41 -9.18 12.42 -21.42
CA ALA A 41 -10.19 11.83 -20.54
C ALA A 41 -11.60 12.30 -20.94
N VAL A 42 -11.79 13.59 -21.17
CA VAL A 42 -13.10 14.16 -21.56
C VAL A 42 -13.59 13.55 -22.89
N ASN A 43 -12.71 13.46 -23.89
CA ASN A 43 -13.05 12.85 -25.17
C ASN A 43 -13.39 11.37 -25.01
N LYS A 44 -12.58 10.60 -24.25
CA LYS A 44 -12.83 9.18 -24.02
C LYS A 44 -14.17 8.94 -23.31
N ILE A 45 -14.51 9.78 -22.32
CA ILE A 45 -15.79 9.72 -21.62
C ILE A 45 -16.94 9.95 -22.60
N ARG A 46 -16.84 11.02 -23.41
CA ARG A 46 -17.87 11.36 -24.39
C ARG A 46 -18.07 10.27 -25.44
N ASP A 47 -16.98 9.73 -25.98
CA ASP A 47 -17.04 8.80 -27.11
C ASP A 47 -17.49 7.40 -26.66
N THR A 48 -17.12 6.96 -25.45
CA THR A 48 -17.42 5.60 -24.95
C THR A 48 -18.72 5.55 -24.13
N TYR A 49 -18.99 6.60 -23.36
CA TYR A 49 -20.07 6.64 -22.37
C TYR A 49 -21.11 7.72 -22.65
N GLY A 50 -20.87 8.61 -23.63
CA GLY A 50 -21.71 9.78 -23.91
C GLY A 50 -21.39 10.94 -22.96
N ASP A 51 -21.47 10.68 -21.66
CA ASP A 51 -21.19 11.63 -20.59
C ASP A 51 -20.92 10.91 -19.25
N VAL A 52 -20.62 11.68 -18.20
CA VAL A 52 -20.44 11.14 -16.83
C VAL A 52 -21.72 10.47 -16.32
N GLN A 53 -22.89 10.93 -16.76
CA GLN A 53 -24.19 10.32 -16.43
C GLN A 53 -24.33 8.92 -17.06
N GLY A 54 -23.77 8.70 -18.25
CA GLY A 54 -23.67 7.40 -18.91
C GLY A 54 -22.85 6.40 -18.10
N ILE A 55 -21.76 6.86 -17.48
CA ILE A 55 -20.97 6.03 -16.55
C ILE A 55 -21.82 5.68 -15.31
N CYS A 56 -22.51 6.66 -14.72
CA CYS A 56 -23.40 6.42 -13.58
C CYS A 56 -24.49 5.39 -13.90
N ARG A 57 -25.11 5.47 -15.10
CA ARG A 57 -26.10 4.50 -15.58
C ARG A 57 -25.52 3.10 -15.72
N ARG A 58 -24.34 2.95 -16.31
CA ARG A 58 -23.65 1.64 -16.44
C ARG A 58 -23.26 1.04 -15.09
N LEU A 59 -22.87 1.89 -14.14
CA LEU A 59 -22.59 1.52 -12.75
C LEU A 59 -23.85 1.32 -11.88
N LYS A 60 -25.05 1.50 -12.45
CA LYS A 60 -26.34 1.44 -11.75
C LYS A 60 -26.39 2.32 -10.49
N THR A 61 -25.82 3.53 -10.58
CA THR A 61 -25.80 4.51 -9.49
C THR A 61 -26.52 5.79 -9.91
N SER A 62 -27.20 6.44 -8.95
CA SER A 62 -27.81 7.74 -9.17
C SER A 62 -26.79 8.84 -8.87
N PRO A 63 -26.53 9.79 -9.78
CA PRO A 63 -25.62 10.91 -9.50
C PRO A 63 -26.13 11.86 -8.39
N ILE A 64 -27.41 11.79 -8.05
CA ILE A 64 -28.06 12.62 -7.02
C ILE A 64 -28.26 11.82 -5.75
N GLU A 65 -28.79 10.60 -5.85
CA GLU A 65 -29.15 9.77 -4.69
C GLU A 65 -28.06 8.76 -4.29
N GLY A 66 -27.06 8.57 -5.14
CA GLY A 66 -26.02 7.57 -4.98
C GLY A 66 -26.54 6.14 -4.96
N LEU A 67 -25.81 5.27 -4.23
CA LEU A 67 -26.15 3.87 -4.14
C LEU A 67 -27.31 3.61 -3.18
N SER A 68 -28.04 2.53 -3.44
CA SER A 68 -29.11 2.06 -2.55
C SER A 68 -28.60 1.55 -1.21
N GLY A 69 -27.29 1.32 -1.03
CA GLY A 69 -26.72 0.76 0.20
C GLY A 69 -27.21 -0.66 0.54
N ASN A 70 -27.78 -1.40 -0.42
CA ASN A 70 -28.13 -2.80 -0.24
C ASN A 70 -26.85 -3.63 -0.07
N PRO A 71 -26.66 -4.37 1.04
CA PRO A 71 -25.46 -5.18 1.27
C PRO A 71 -25.15 -6.16 0.13
N VAL A 72 -26.18 -6.71 -0.52
CA VAL A 72 -25.99 -7.64 -1.65
C VAL A 72 -25.42 -6.92 -2.87
N ASP A 73 -25.82 -5.67 -3.13
CA ASP A 73 -25.26 -4.87 -4.22
C ASP A 73 -23.80 -4.46 -3.92
N LEU A 74 -23.52 -4.09 -2.67
CA LEU A 74 -22.16 -3.75 -2.24
C LEU A 74 -21.20 -4.94 -2.38
N GLU A 75 -21.63 -6.14 -1.99
CA GLU A 75 -20.83 -7.37 -2.14
C GLU A 75 -20.57 -7.72 -3.62
N LYS A 76 -21.58 -7.54 -4.49
CA LYS A 76 -21.40 -7.69 -5.94
C LYS A 76 -20.38 -6.72 -6.50
N ARG A 77 -20.39 -5.46 -6.05
CA ARG A 77 -19.38 -4.46 -6.44
C ARG A 77 -17.99 -4.82 -5.93
N HIS A 78 -17.87 -5.33 -4.71
CA HIS A 78 -16.59 -5.83 -4.20
C HIS A 78 -16.03 -6.96 -5.04
N THR A 79 -16.88 -7.89 -5.47
CA THR A 79 -16.48 -9.00 -6.34
C THR A 79 -16.09 -8.51 -7.74
N ALA A 80 -16.83 -7.56 -8.31
CA ALA A 80 -16.61 -7.07 -9.67
C ALA A 80 -15.44 -6.08 -9.81
N TYR A 81 -15.24 -5.21 -8.81
CA TYR A 81 -14.33 -4.06 -8.89
C TYR A 81 -13.24 -4.05 -7.81
N GLY A 82 -13.32 -4.93 -6.81
CA GLY A 82 -12.38 -5.00 -5.69
C GLY A 82 -12.82 -4.22 -4.45
N GLN A 83 -11.96 -4.23 -3.44
CA GLN A 83 -12.16 -3.56 -2.15
C GLN A 83 -11.24 -2.34 -2.03
N ASN A 84 -11.67 -1.30 -1.30
CA ASN A 84 -10.85 -0.12 -1.05
C ASN A 84 -9.82 -0.37 0.07
N PHE A 85 -8.92 -1.31 -0.17
CA PHE A 85 -7.88 -1.69 0.76
C PHE A 85 -6.59 -2.00 0.02
N ILE A 86 -5.50 -1.36 0.45
CA ILE A 86 -4.15 -1.64 -0.04
C ILE A 86 -3.45 -2.45 1.05
N PRO A 87 -3.12 -3.73 0.81
CA PRO A 87 -2.54 -4.58 1.84
C PRO A 87 -1.18 -4.04 2.29
N PRO A 88 -0.95 -3.86 3.60
CA PRO A 88 0.34 -3.42 4.12
C PRO A 88 1.40 -4.53 3.93
N LYS A 89 2.68 -4.14 3.97
CA LYS A 89 3.79 -5.10 3.98
C LYS A 89 3.61 -6.11 5.13
N LYS A 90 3.95 -7.38 4.85
CA LYS A 90 3.86 -8.45 5.87
C LYS A 90 4.80 -8.12 7.04
N PRO A 91 4.37 -8.32 8.30
CA PRO A 91 5.23 -8.05 9.45
C PRO A 91 6.43 -8.98 9.45
N LYS A 92 7.56 -8.49 9.96
CA LYS A 92 8.74 -9.35 10.17
C LYS A 92 8.41 -10.39 11.24
N THR A 93 8.89 -11.61 11.04
CA THR A 93 8.76 -12.65 12.06
C THR A 93 9.76 -12.40 13.18
N PHE A 94 9.46 -12.88 14.39
CA PHE A 94 10.40 -12.77 15.51
C PHE A 94 11.78 -13.36 15.18
N LEU A 95 11.82 -14.51 14.49
CA LEU A 95 13.08 -15.13 14.05
C LEU A 95 13.83 -14.28 13.02
N GLN A 96 13.10 -13.60 12.14
CA GLN A 96 13.71 -12.68 11.19
C GLN A 96 14.32 -11.46 11.89
N LEU A 97 13.67 -10.96 12.95
CA LEU A 97 14.22 -9.88 13.78
C LEU A 97 15.44 -10.34 14.59
N VAL A 98 15.42 -11.57 15.12
CA VAL A 98 16.60 -12.19 15.76
C VAL A 98 17.76 -12.29 14.77
N TRP A 99 17.49 -12.78 13.55
CA TRP A 99 18.50 -12.88 12.51
C TRP A 99 19.07 -11.52 12.09
N GLU A 100 18.22 -10.50 12.00
CA GLU A 100 18.63 -9.13 11.69
C GLU A 100 19.47 -8.52 12.81
N ALA A 101 19.11 -8.78 14.08
CA ALA A 101 19.90 -8.35 15.24
C ALA A 101 21.29 -9.04 15.25
N LEU A 102 21.39 -10.31 14.87
CA LEU A 102 22.67 -11.03 14.76
C LEU A 102 23.59 -10.49 13.65
N GLN A 103 23.07 -9.72 12.68
CA GLN A 103 23.89 -9.13 11.61
C GLN A 103 24.63 -7.84 12.03
N ASP A 104 24.49 -7.39 13.27
CA ASP A 104 25.25 -6.26 13.80
C ASP A 104 26.75 -6.61 13.85
N VAL A 105 27.58 -5.80 13.19
CA VAL A 105 29.04 -6.00 13.11
C VAL A 105 29.67 -6.12 14.50
N THR A 106 29.15 -5.38 15.48
CA THR A 106 29.66 -5.43 16.86
C THR A 106 29.35 -6.78 17.51
N LEU A 107 28.15 -7.33 17.31
CA LEU A 107 27.76 -8.63 17.84
C LEU A 107 28.50 -9.77 17.13
N ILE A 108 28.70 -9.68 15.81
CA ILE A 108 29.49 -10.66 15.06
C ILE A 108 30.93 -10.72 15.59
N ILE A 109 31.56 -9.57 15.85
CA ILE A 109 32.92 -9.53 16.42
C ILE A 109 32.95 -10.20 17.80
N LEU A 110 31.94 -9.96 18.65
CA LEU A 110 31.82 -10.59 19.96
C LEU A 110 31.60 -12.11 19.88
N GLU A 111 30.79 -12.57 18.92
CA GLU A 111 30.58 -14.01 18.69
C GLU A 111 31.85 -14.71 18.21
N ILE A 112 32.58 -14.10 17.26
CA ILE A 112 33.86 -14.65 16.78
C ILE A 112 34.86 -14.71 17.93
N ALA A 113 34.96 -13.65 18.74
CA ALA A 113 35.84 -13.62 19.91
C ALA A 113 35.45 -14.71 20.94
N ALA A 114 34.16 -14.89 21.21
CA ALA A 114 33.65 -15.92 22.10
C ALA A 114 33.96 -17.34 21.60
N ILE A 115 33.79 -17.60 20.30
CA ILE A 115 34.08 -18.89 19.67
C ILE A 115 35.59 -19.18 19.73
N ILE A 116 36.45 -18.19 19.45
CA ILE A 116 37.91 -18.35 19.54
C ILE A 116 38.33 -18.63 20.99
N SER A 117 37.82 -17.86 21.95
CA SER A 117 38.09 -18.06 23.39
C SER A 117 37.68 -19.48 23.84
N LEU A 118 36.48 -19.92 23.46
CA LEU A 118 35.98 -21.26 23.76
C LEU A 118 36.84 -22.35 23.08
N GLY A 119 37.20 -22.16 21.81
CA GLY A 119 38.02 -23.10 21.05
C GLY A 119 39.43 -23.27 21.60
N LEU A 120 40.07 -22.18 22.02
CA LEU A 120 41.37 -22.21 22.71
C LEU A 120 41.26 -22.89 24.07
N SER A 121 40.14 -22.73 24.79
CA SER A 121 39.93 -23.43 26.05
C SER A 121 39.82 -24.95 25.91
N PHE A 122 39.35 -25.47 24.77
CA PHE A 122 39.27 -26.91 24.52
C PHE A 122 40.53 -27.49 23.85
N TYR A 123 41.41 -26.66 23.31
CA TYR A 123 42.63 -27.09 22.65
C TYR A 123 43.80 -27.15 23.65
N HIS A 124 44.05 -28.32 24.21
CA HIS A 124 45.22 -28.58 25.05
C HIS A 124 46.34 -29.20 24.18
N PRO A 125 47.47 -28.49 23.92
CA PRO A 125 48.58 -29.09 23.20
C PRO A 125 49.19 -30.23 24.04
N PRO A 126 49.45 -31.41 23.47
CA PRO A 126 50.15 -32.47 24.17
C PRO A 126 51.64 -32.08 24.29
N GLY A 127 52.02 -31.44 25.39
CA GLY A 127 53.42 -31.24 25.80
C GLY A 127 53.97 -29.81 25.69
N GLY A 128 53.29 -28.81 26.23
CA GLY A 128 53.82 -27.45 26.35
C GLY A 128 53.63 -26.91 27.76
N ASP A 129 54.73 -26.64 28.43
CA ASP A 129 54.80 -26.02 29.74
C ASP A 129 54.09 -24.65 29.70
N SER A 130 53.36 -24.33 30.77
CA SER A 130 52.57 -23.12 30.92
C SER A 130 53.40 -21.84 30.81
N GLU A 131 53.56 -21.30 29.61
CA GLU A 131 53.87 -19.89 29.40
C GLU A 131 52.64 -19.19 28.84
N ALA A 132 51.78 -18.75 29.77
CA ALA A 132 50.65 -17.88 29.50
C ALA A 132 51.17 -16.50 29.06
N CYS A 133 51.29 -16.31 27.75
CA CYS A 133 51.50 -15.01 27.12
C CYS A 133 50.19 -14.21 27.11
N GLY A 134 49.79 -13.65 28.26
CA GLY A 134 48.55 -12.88 28.35
C GLY A 134 48.33 -12.29 29.73
N ALA A 135 49.06 -11.22 30.04
CA ALA A 135 48.86 -10.46 31.27
C ALA A 135 47.49 -9.77 31.26
N SER A 136 46.51 -10.32 31.98
CA SER A 136 45.42 -9.56 32.59
C SER A 136 45.60 -9.60 34.11
N SER A 137 46.00 -8.45 34.65
CA SER A 137 46.15 -8.16 36.07
C SER A 137 44.88 -8.45 36.86
N GLY A 138 44.93 -9.37 37.83
CA GLY A 138 43.80 -9.57 38.76
C GLY A 138 43.85 -10.79 39.66
N GLY A 139 44.91 -10.94 40.47
CA GLY A 139 44.91 -11.51 41.83
C GLY A 139 44.27 -12.87 42.16
N VAL A 140 45.09 -13.72 42.79
CA VAL A 140 44.83 -14.90 43.62
C VAL A 140 44.75 -16.23 42.85
N GLU A 141 45.80 -17.01 43.07
CA GLU A 141 46.01 -18.41 42.73
C GLU A 141 44.82 -19.27 43.18
N ASP A 142 44.17 -19.98 42.25
CA ASP A 142 43.30 -21.11 42.58
C ASP A 142 43.40 -22.16 41.46
N GLU A 143 43.66 -23.41 41.84
CA GLU A 143 44.02 -24.55 40.98
C GLU A 143 42.87 -25.06 40.06
N GLY A 144 41.92 -24.19 39.72
CA GLY A 144 40.77 -24.42 38.83
C GLY A 144 40.91 -23.84 37.41
N GLU A 145 42.06 -23.26 37.05
CA GLU A 145 42.26 -22.48 35.81
C GLU A 145 41.92 -23.24 34.50
N ALA A 146 42.17 -24.55 34.44
CA ALA A 146 41.78 -25.37 33.29
C ALA A 146 40.27 -25.68 33.21
N GLN A 147 39.55 -25.64 34.34
CA GLN A 147 38.10 -25.82 34.39
C GLN A 147 37.32 -24.51 34.23
N ALA A 148 37.97 -23.35 34.31
CA ALA A 148 37.32 -22.04 34.20
C ALA A 148 37.46 -21.37 32.82
N GLY A 149 38.40 -21.81 31.96
CA GLY A 149 38.63 -21.17 30.65
C GLY A 149 37.42 -21.20 29.70
N TRP A 150 36.61 -22.28 29.74
CA TRP A 150 35.40 -22.37 28.89
C TRP A 150 34.28 -21.45 29.39
N ILE A 151 34.34 -21.07 30.68
CA ILE A 151 33.33 -20.23 31.33
C ILE A 151 33.39 -18.81 30.76
N GLU A 152 34.58 -18.29 30.44
CA GLU A 152 34.74 -16.96 29.85
C GLU A 152 34.06 -16.87 28.48
N GLY A 153 34.42 -17.76 27.55
CA GLY A 153 33.79 -17.83 26.22
C GLY A 153 32.29 -18.12 26.29
N ALA A 154 31.86 -19.00 27.20
CA ALA A 154 30.45 -19.30 27.43
C ALA A 154 29.68 -18.09 27.99
N ALA A 155 30.28 -17.30 28.89
CA ALA A 155 29.66 -16.10 29.47
C ALA A 155 29.45 -15.01 28.42
N ILE A 156 30.42 -14.80 27.52
CA ILE A 156 30.30 -13.84 26.41
C ILE A 156 29.18 -14.29 25.46
N LEU A 157 29.17 -15.57 25.05
CA LEU A 157 28.15 -16.11 24.16
C LEU A 157 26.75 -16.01 24.77
N PHE A 158 26.61 -16.34 26.06
CA PHE A 158 25.35 -16.20 26.78
C PHE A 158 24.89 -14.74 26.88
N SER A 159 25.81 -13.81 27.15
CA SER A 159 25.52 -12.37 27.17
C SER A 159 25.02 -11.88 25.81
N VAL A 160 25.66 -12.28 24.71
CA VAL A 160 25.22 -11.92 23.35
C VAL A 160 23.82 -12.46 23.06
N ILE A 161 23.54 -13.72 23.41
CA ILE A 161 22.19 -14.30 23.25
C ILE A 161 21.14 -13.46 23.97
N ILE A 162 21.39 -13.07 25.23
CA ILE A 162 20.45 -12.23 25.98
C ILE A 162 20.21 -10.89 25.29
N VAL A 163 21.28 -10.21 24.85
CA VAL A 163 21.18 -8.91 24.18
C VAL A 163 20.38 -9.03 22.87
N VAL A 164 20.64 -10.07 22.07
CA VAL A 164 19.91 -10.34 20.83
C VAL A 164 18.43 -10.59 21.10
N LEU A 165 18.10 -11.41 22.11
CA LEU A 165 16.71 -11.70 22.48
C LEU A 165 15.99 -10.45 22.97
N VAL A 166 16.62 -9.64 23.81
CA VAL A 166 16.05 -8.37 24.31
C VAL A 166 15.84 -7.39 23.15
N THR A 167 16.81 -7.27 22.25
CA THR A 167 16.72 -6.40 21.07
C THR A 167 15.59 -6.84 20.15
N ALA A 168 15.54 -8.13 19.78
CA ALA A 168 14.49 -8.68 18.94
C ALA A 168 13.10 -8.55 19.58
N PHE A 169 12.99 -8.74 20.90
CA PHE A 169 11.73 -8.56 21.63
C PHE A 169 11.27 -7.09 21.64
N ASN A 170 12.21 -6.16 21.85
CA ASN A 170 11.92 -4.73 21.79
C ASN A 170 11.44 -4.33 20.41
N ASP A 171 12.12 -4.77 19.35
CA ASP A 171 11.74 -4.43 17.98
C ASP A 171 10.42 -5.09 17.56
N TRP A 172 10.17 -6.34 17.98
CA TRP A 172 8.88 -6.99 17.78
C TRP A 172 7.75 -6.25 18.49
N SER A 173 7.98 -5.79 19.73
CA SER A 173 7.02 -5.00 20.49
C SER A 173 6.73 -3.64 19.83
N LYS A 174 7.77 -2.94 19.34
CA LYS A 174 7.63 -1.68 18.58
C LYS A 174 6.81 -1.90 17.31
N GLU A 175 7.13 -2.92 16.52
CA GLU A 175 6.43 -3.23 15.28
C GLU A 175 4.95 -3.56 15.54
N LYS A 176 4.66 -4.32 16.60
CA LYS A 176 3.29 -4.62 17.03
C LYS A 176 2.53 -3.35 17.43
N GLN A 177 3.16 -2.44 18.16
CA GLN A 177 2.53 -1.17 18.56
C GLN A 177 2.25 -0.26 17.35
N PHE A 178 3.21 -0.13 16.44
CA PHE A 178 3.05 0.66 15.22
C PHE A 178 1.88 0.16 14.37
N ARG A 179 1.76 -1.16 14.20
CA ARG A 179 0.62 -1.78 13.49
C ARG A 179 -0.72 -1.57 14.18
N GLY A 180 -0.74 -1.59 15.52
CA GLY A 180 -1.93 -1.28 16.29
C GLY A 180 -2.42 0.15 16.09
N LEU A 181 -1.49 1.11 16.01
CA LEU A 181 -1.82 2.51 15.70
C LEU A 181 -2.32 2.66 14.26
N GLN A 182 -1.61 2.06 13.30
CA GLN A 182 -1.98 2.11 11.88
C GLN A 182 -3.39 1.55 11.66
N SER A 183 -3.70 0.38 12.22
CA SER A 183 -5.02 -0.24 12.11
C SER A 183 -6.13 0.61 12.73
N ARG A 184 -5.86 1.36 13.80
CA ARG A 184 -6.84 2.28 14.39
C ARG A 184 -7.07 3.50 13.51
N ILE A 185 -6.00 4.11 13.00
CA ILE A 185 -6.08 5.26 12.10
C ILE A 185 -6.89 4.90 10.85
N GLU A 186 -6.63 3.75 10.24
CA GLU A 186 -7.35 3.27 9.06
C GLU A 186 -8.86 3.06 9.33
N GLN A 187 -9.23 2.60 10.53
CA GLN A 187 -10.63 2.40 10.91
C GLN A 187 -11.36 3.70 11.25
N GLU A 188 -10.63 4.72 11.75
CA GLU A 188 -11.19 6.01 12.13
C GLU A 188 -11.36 6.97 10.96
N GLN A 189 -10.64 6.76 9.86
CA GLN A 189 -10.78 7.56 8.64
C GLN A 189 -12.14 7.34 7.98
N LYS A 190 -12.97 8.38 8.03
CA LYS A 190 -14.30 8.40 7.41
C LYS A 190 -14.33 9.39 6.26
N PHE A 191 -15.11 9.05 5.24
CA PHE A 191 -15.37 9.93 4.10
C PHE A 191 -16.87 10.13 3.92
N THR A 192 -17.24 11.28 3.34
CA THR A 192 -18.64 11.63 3.12
C THR A 192 -19.10 11.12 1.76
N VAL A 193 -20.12 10.27 1.75
CA VAL A 193 -20.74 9.75 0.53
C VAL A 193 -22.24 9.98 0.55
N ILE A 194 -22.87 9.92 -0.62
CA ILE A 194 -24.32 9.96 -0.77
C ILE A 194 -24.79 8.53 -1.06
N ARG A 195 -25.67 8.00 -0.19
CA ARG A 195 -26.39 6.73 -0.40
C ARG A 195 -27.85 6.94 -0.02
N LYS A 196 -28.78 6.42 -0.84
CA LYS A 196 -30.24 6.62 -0.68
C LYS A 196 -30.66 8.10 -0.56
N GLY A 197 -29.97 9.00 -1.26
CA GLY A 197 -30.21 10.45 -1.18
C GLY A 197 -29.77 11.11 0.12
N GLN A 198 -29.14 10.35 1.03
CA GLN A 198 -28.65 10.87 2.30
C GLN A 198 -27.13 11.01 2.29
N VAL A 199 -26.66 12.13 2.80
CA VAL A 199 -25.24 12.38 3.04
C VAL A 199 -24.83 11.66 4.32
N ILE A 200 -23.99 10.63 4.19
CA ILE A 200 -23.54 9.78 5.30
C ILE A 200 -22.01 9.73 5.35
N GLN A 201 -21.45 9.55 6.54
CA GLN A 201 -20.02 9.28 6.70
C GLN A 201 -19.80 7.80 6.88
N ILE A 202 -19.03 7.19 5.97
CA ILE A 202 -18.66 5.78 6.02
C ILE A 202 -17.14 5.66 6.18
N PRO A 203 -16.63 4.57 6.78
CA PRO A 203 -15.20 4.27 6.76
C PRO A 203 -14.67 4.22 5.34
N VAL A 204 -13.44 4.71 5.12
CA VAL A 204 -12.80 4.73 3.79
C VAL A 204 -12.74 3.33 3.16
N ALA A 205 -12.57 2.29 3.97
CA ALA A 205 -12.53 0.89 3.51
C ALA A 205 -13.87 0.38 2.94
N GLU A 206 -15.00 1.01 3.29
CA GLU A 206 -16.34 0.62 2.82
C GLU A 206 -16.77 1.34 1.52
N ILE A 207 -15.92 2.21 0.99
CA ILE A 207 -16.16 2.90 -0.29
C ILE A 207 -16.07 1.89 -1.42
N VAL A 208 -17.06 1.91 -2.32
CA VAL A 208 -17.11 1.02 -3.48
C VAL A 208 -17.26 1.81 -4.78
N VAL A 209 -16.90 1.18 -5.89
CA VAL A 209 -17.12 1.74 -7.24
C VAL A 209 -18.61 2.02 -7.46
N GLY A 210 -18.91 3.23 -7.92
CA GLY A 210 -20.26 3.76 -8.09
C GLY A 210 -20.83 4.54 -6.90
N ASP A 211 -20.14 4.59 -5.75
CA ASP A 211 -20.48 5.57 -4.71
C ASP A 211 -20.35 7.00 -5.23
N ILE A 212 -21.19 7.89 -4.71
CA ILE A 212 -21.09 9.32 -4.97
C ILE A 212 -20.40 9.97 -3.77
N ALA A 213 -19.14 10.32 -3.93
CA ALA A 213 -18.34 10.91 -2.89
C ALA A 213 -18.49 12.43 -2.90
N GLN A 214 -18.76 13.02 -1.75
CA GLN A 214 -18.84 14.47 -1.59
C GLN A 214 -17.47 14.99 -1.13
N ILE A 215 -16.93 15.91 -1.90
CA ILE A 215 -15.57 16.42 -1.74
C ILE A 215 -15.64 17.86 -1.24
N LYS A 216 -14.83 18.17 -0.23
CA LYS A 216 -14.68 19.52 0.33
C LYS A 216 -13.20 19.87 0.53
N TYR A 217 -12.94 21.15 0.72
CA TYR A 217 -11.63 21.66 1.11
C TYR A 217 -11.04 20.87 2.30
N GLY A 218 -9.76 20.50 2.16
CA GLY A 218 -9.00 19.77 3.17
C GLY A 218 -9.15 18.25 3.10
N ASP A 219 -10.05 17.72 2.26
CA ASP A 219 -10.19 16.28 2.10
C ASP A 219 -8.97 15.67 1.38
N LEU A 220 -8.55 14.50 1.87
CA LEU A 220 -7.68 13.58 1.14
C LEU A 220 -8.59 12.61 0.37
N LEU A 221 -8.41 12.52 -0.96
CA LEU A 221 -9.26 11.66 -1.76
C LEU A 221 -8.98 10.18 -1.49
N PRO A 222 -10.00 9.39 -1.07
CA PRO A 222 -9.81 8.00 -0.64
C PRO A 222 -9.81 6.98 -1.79
N ALA A 223 -10.26 7.39 -2.97
CA ALA A 223 -10.44 6.55 -4.15
C ALA A 223 -10.35 7.42 -5.41
N ASP A 224 -10.16 6.79 -6.56
CA ASP A 224 -10.19 7.50 -7.84
C ASP A 224 -11.63 7.71 -8.29
N GLY A 225 -11.89 8.81 -9.00
CA GLY A 225 -13.23 9.12 -9.46
C GLY A 225 -13.29 10.15 -10.58
N ILE A 226 -14.52 10.36 -11.05
CA ILE A 226 -14.85 11.32 -12.10
C ILE A 226 -15.77 12.38 -11.51
N LEU A 227 -15.42 13.65 -11.71
CA LEU A 227 -16.19 14.80 -11.26
C LEU A 227 -17.55 14.83 -11.95
N ILE A 228 -18.62 14.88 -11.14
CA ILE A 228 -20.02 15.02 -11.58
C ILE A 228 -20.47 16.47 -11.45
N GLN A 229 -19.97 17.17 -10.42
CA GLN A 229 -20.30 18.55 -10.13
C GLN A 229 -19.13 19.17 -9.34
N GLY A 230 -18.71 20.38 -9.66
CA GLY A 230 -17.64 21.07 -8.94
C GLY A 230 -17.86 22.57 -8.87
N ASN A 231 -17.41 23.17 -7.76
CA ASN A 231 -17.40 24.61 -7.51
C ASN A 231 -15.95 25.03 -7.20
N ASP A 232 -15.29 25.64 -8.17
CA ASP A 232 -13.88 26.11 -8.09
C ASP A 232 -12.91 25.09 -7.47
N LEU A 233 -13.06 23.82 -7.86
CA LEU A 233 -12.28 22.71 -7.31
C LEU A 233 -10.82 22.79 -7.77
N LYS A 234 -9.90 22.85 -6.80
CA LYS A 234 -8.45 22.75 -7.04
C LYS A 234 -7.85 21.66 -6.18
N ILE A 235 -6.97 20.88 -6.79
CA ILE A 235 -6.36 19.71 -6.16
C ILE A 235 -4.85 19.82 -6.26
N ASP A 236 -4.18 19.43 -5.19
CA ASP A 236 -2.75 19.21 -5.13
C ASP A 236 -2.45 17.76 -5.52
N GLU A 237 -1.84 17.58 -6.69
CA GLU A 237 -1.44 16.28 -7.24
C GLU A 237 0.04 15.98 -7.01
N SER A 238 0.75 16.79 -6.21
CA SER A 238 2.18 16.64 -5.95
C SER A 238 2.56 15.26 -5.38
N SER A 239 1.65 14.63 -4.65
CA SER A 239 1.84 13.29 -4.11
C SER A 239 1.94 12.20 -5.20
N LEU A 240 1.43 12.47 -6.39
CA LEU A 240 1.42 11.54 -7.53
C LEU A 240 2.37 11.94 -8.65
N THR A 241 2.41 13.22 -9.01
CA THR A 241 3.21 13.71 -10.15
C THR A 241 4.56 14.28 -9.72
N GLY A 242 4.70 14.65 -8.44
CA GLY A 242 5.86 15.39 -7.93
C GLY A 242 5.84 16.89 -8.28
N GLU A 243 4.82 17.37 -8.98
CA GLU A 243 4.66 18.78 -9.34
C GLU A 243 3.80 19.49 -8.28
N SER A 244 4.28 20.59 -7.68
CA SER A 244 3.59 21.31 -6.60
C SER A 244 2.45 22.22 -7.04
N ASP A 245 2.13 22.27 -8.33
CA ASP A 245 1.12 23.18 -8.85
C ASP A 245 -0.29 22.65 -8.63
N GLN A 246 -1.17 23.54 -8.17
CA GLN A 246 -2.58 23.22 -7.97
C GLN A 246 -3.30 23.08 -9.32
N VAL A 247 -3.91 21.93 -9.55
CA VAL A 247 -4.63 21.63 -10.78
C VAL A 247 -6.11 21.97 -10.61
N ARG A 248 -6.64 22.82 -11.50
CA ARG A 248 -8.08 23.14 -11.55
C ARG A 248 -8.84 22.00 -12.21
N LYS A 249 -9.87 21.50 -11.52
CA LYS A 249 -10.72 20.39 -11.99
C LYS A 249 -12.07 20.92 -12.47
N SER A 250 -12.47 20.50 -13.66
CA SER A 250 -13.77 20.85 -14.25
C SER A 250 -14.25 19.73 -15.17
N MET A 251 -15.55 19.64 -15.39
CA MET A 251 -16.15 18.57 -16.20
C MET A 251 -15.71 18.64 -17.67
N GLU A 252 -15.41 19.84 -18.17
CA GLU A 252 -15.10 20.12 -19.58
C GLU A 252 -13.61 20.02 -19.89
N LYS A 253 -12.73 20.22 -18.89
CA LYS A 253 -11.29 20.27 -19.09
C LYS A 253 -10.56 19.11 -18.46
N ASP A 254 -10.81 18.83 -17.19
CA ASP A 254 -10.11 17.78 -16.44
C ASP A 254 -11.01 17.24 -15.31
N PRO A 255 -11.87 16.26 -15.60
CA PRO A 255 -12.82 15.72 -14.63
C PRO A 255 -12.20 14.66 -13.71
N MET A 256 -10.90 14.36 -13.86
CA MET A 256 -10.28 13.22 -13.22
C MET A 256 -9.76 13.56 -11.83
N LEU A 257 -10.14 12.72 -10.87
CA LEU A 257 -9.84 12.86 -9.44
C LEU A 257 -9.13 11.61 -8.97
N LEU A 258 -8.00 11.78 -8.29
CA LEU A 258 -7.09 10.69 -7.97
C LEU A 258 -6.98 10.48 -6.47
N SER A 259 -7.02 9.23 -6.05
CA SER A 259 -6.76 8.82 -4.67
C SER A 259 -5.39 9.32 -4.21
N GLY A 260 -5.27 9.73 -2.95
CA GLY A 260 -4.01 10.23 -2.39
C GLY A 260 -3.72 11.71 -2.68
N THR A 261 -4.60 12.40 -3.41
CA THR A 261 -4.46 13.85 -3.67
C THR A 261 -5.28 14.68 -2.68
N HIS A 262 -4.85 15.92 -2.44
CA HIS A 262 -5.46 16.81 -1.46
C HIS A 262 -6.29 17.91 -2.12
N VAL A 263 -7.47 18.18 -1.56
CA VAL A 263 -8.35 19.24 -2.02
C VAL A 263 -7.92 20.57 -1.40
N MET A 264 -7.40 21.47 -2.22
CA MET A 264 -6.84 22.74 -1.79
C MET A 264 -7.82 23.91 -1.91
N GLU A 265 -8.87 23.78 -2.71
CA GLU A 265 -9.91 24.79 -2.84
C GLU A 265 -11.21 24.19 -3.35
N GLY A 266 -12.33 24.82 -2.99
CA GLY A 266 -13.62 24.49 -3.56
C GLY A 266 -14.29 23.25 -2.95
N SER A 267 -15.27 22.73 -3.69
CA SER A 267 -16.03 21.53 -3.33
C SER A 267 -16.61 20.87 -4.58
N GLY A 268 -17.03 19.61 -4.45
CA GLY A 268 -17.63 18.90 -5.57
C GLY A 268 -18.25 17.57 -5.19
N ARG A 269 -18.73 16.86 -6.21
CA ARG A 269 -19.22 15.49 -6.13
C ARG A 269 -18.54 14.69 -7.21
N MET A 270 -18.11 13.48 -6.87
CA MET A 270 -17.52 12.55 -7.83
C MET A 270 -18.20 11.20 -7.77
N VAL A 271 -18.21 10.49 -8.89
CA VAL A 271 -18.50 9.05 -8.91
C VAL A 271 -17.19 8.31 -8.73
N VAL A 272 -17.17 7.36 -7.79
CA VAL A 272 -16.00 6.51 -7.55
C VAL A 272 -15.86 5.53 -8.73
N SER A 273 -14.68 5.53 -9.35
CA SER A 273 -14.39 4.73 -10.55
C SER A 273 -13.43 3.58 -10.26
N ALA A 274 -12.44 3.79 -9.38
CA ALA A 274 -11.49 2.75 -8.99
C ALA A 274 -11.07 2.87 -7.52
N VAL A 275 -10.90 1.72 -6.86
CA VAL A 275 -10.63 1.61 -5.41
C VAL A 275 -9.45 0.67 -5.14
N GLY A 276 -8.79 0.86 -4.01
CA GLY A 276 -7.72 -0.02 -3.53
C GLY A 276 -6.62 -0.25 -4.56
N LEU A 277 -6.27 -1.51 -4.81
CA LEU A 277 -5.24 -1.92 -5.78
C LEU A 277 -5.53 -1.52 -7.24
N ASN A 278 -6.77 -1.15 -7.55
CA ASN A 278 -7.17 -0.72 -8.90
C ASN A 278 -7.08 0.80 -9.09
N SER A 279 -6.89 1.56 -8.02
CA SER A 279 -6.65 3.01 -8.12
C SER A 279 -5.22 3.29 -8.61
N GLN A 280 -4.97 4.49 -9.15
CA GLN A 280 -3.64 4.90 -9.61
C GLN A 280 -2.62 4.83 -8.48
N THR A 281 -2.97 5.30 -7.29
CA THR A 281 -2.13 5.19 -6.09
C THR A 281 -1.89 3.73 -5.69
N GLY A 282 -2.91 2.88 -5.75
CA GLY A 282 -2.77 1.44 -5.47
C GLY A 282 -1.83 0.73 -6.45
N ILE A 283 -1.91 1.08 -7.74
CA ILE A 283 -1.03 0.55 -8.79
C ILE A 283 0.42 0.99 -8.53
N ILE A 284 0.65 2.29 -8.30
CA ILE A 284 1.98 2.84 -7.99
C ILE A 284 2.56 2.17 -6.74
N PHE A 285 1.78 2.07 -5.67
CA PHE A 285 2.23 1.44 -4.43
C PHE A 285 2.60 -0.04 -4.62
N THR A 286 1.83 -0.76 -5.45
CA THR A 286 2.12 -2.15 -5.79
C THR A 286 3.41 -2.29 -6.60
N LEU A 287 3.66 -1.38 -7.56
CA LEU A 287 4.87 -1.37 -8.36
C LEU A 287 6.12 -1.01 -7.54
N LEU A 288 6.00 -0.03 -6.64
CA LEU A 288 7.08 0.34 -5.71
C LEU A 288 7.37 -0.81 -4.73
N GLY A 289 6.34 -1.42 -4.15
CA GLY A 289 6.50 -2.55 -3.25
C GLY A 289 7.05 -3.81 -3.94
N ALA A 290 6.73 -4.04 -5.21
CA ALA A 290 7.35 -5.10 -6.01
C ALA A 290 8.85 -4.83 -6.23
N SER A 291 9.21 -3.57 -6.49
CA SER A 291 10.60 -3.15 -6.73
C SER A 291 11.48 -3.32 -5.49
N GLU A 292 11.00 -2.96 -4.29
CA GLU A 292 11.74 -3.17 -3.03
C GLU A 292 11.97 -4.66 -2.75
N ASN A 293 10.99 -5.51 -3.01
CA ASN A 293 11.15 -6.96 -2.83
C ASN A 293 12.19 -7.57 -3.77
N ASP A 294 12.36 -7.01 -4.97
CA ASP A 294 13.34 -7.49 -5.95
C ASP A 294 14.75 -6.94 -5.69
N GLU A 295 14.87 -5.72 -5.18
CA GLU A 295 16.10 -5.15 -4.62
C GLU A 295 16.60 -6.01 -3.43
N GLU A 296 15.73 -6.32 -2.47
CA GLU A 296 16.07 -7.18 -1.33
C GLU A 296 16.54 -8.58 -1.75
N LYS A 297 15.92 -9.17 -2.78
CA LYS A 297 16.34 -10.47 -3.33
C LYS A 297 17.71 -10.39 -4.02
N LYS A 298 18.00 -9.29 -4.72
CA LYS A 298 19.32 -9.08 -5.35
C LYS A 298 20.43 -8.90 -4.32
N VAL A 299 20.17 -8.14 -3.25
CA VAL A 299 21.13 -7.94 -2.15
C VAL A 299 21.39 -9.25 -1.38
N LYS A 300 20.37 -10.09 -1.18
CA LYS A 300 20.58 -11.41 -0.56
C LYS A 300 21.39 -12.36 -1.45
N LYS A 301 21.20 -12.30 -2.77
CA LYS A 301 21.97 -13.10 -3.75
C LYS A 301 23.42 -12.64 -3.92
N SER A 302 23.74 -11.37 -3.68
CA SER A 302 25.13 -10.89 -3.74
C SER A 302 25.92 -11.10 -2.45
N LYS A 303 25.23 -11.37 -1.33
CA LYS A 303 25.83 -11.68 -0.02
C LYS A 303 25.91 -13.19 0.28
N THR A 304 25.44 -14.05 -0.63
CA THR A 304 25.60 -15.52 -0.56
C THR A 304 26.66 -15.95 -1.55
#